data_AF-M5CDQ2-F1
#
_entry.id   AF-M5CDQ2-F1
#
_cell.length_a   1.000
_cell.length_b   1.000
_cell.length_c   1.000
_cell.angle_alpha   90.00
_cell.angle_beta   90.00
_cell.angle_gamma   90.00
#
_symmetry.space_group_name_H-M   'P 1'
#
loop_
_entity.id
_entity.type
_entity.pdbx_description
1 polymer ?
#
loop_
_entity_poly.entity_id
_entity_poly.type
_entity_poly.pdbx_seq_one_letter_code
_entity_poly.pdbx_strand_id
1 'polypeptide(L)'
;MILAMAIGDSITAGAFAKGINPDNKNLNWVEWRGVSYAGGGDPGAITMPNLLKHYNSTLIGGAVGYNPGYEICFGSGCPVGPVGWNKTVDVLNAGQSDYLAPQIKAMNVSQDRYKFLSFQVGANDVCQLCAAADAPMGPATKSDFENNIRATLEYVRQNIRECMSYLL
;
A
#
# COMPACT_ATOMS: atom_id res chain seq x y z
N MET A 1 -6.94 13.88 -15.32
CA MET A 1 -7.31 12.77 -14.43
C MET A 1 -6.03 12.03 -14.05
N ILE A 2 -5.77 11.94 -12.75
CA ILE A 2 -4.58 11.33 -12.15
C ILE A 2 -5.02 10.00 -11.51
N LEU A 3 -4.12 9.01 -11.43
CA LEU A 3 -4.32 7.85 -10.57
C LEU A 3 -3.49 8.03 -9.30
N ALA A 4 -4.09 7.86 -8.13
CA ALA A 4 -3.35 7.76 -6.87
C ALA A 4 -3.29 6.30 -6.42
N MET A 5 -2.10 5.85 -6.09
CA MET A 5 -1.80 4.47 -5.76
C MET A 5 -0.90 4.43 -4.54
N ALA A 6 -0.97 3.35 -3.79
CA ALA A 6 -0.07 3.10 -2.68
C ALA A 6 0.45 1.66 -2.72
N ILE A 7 1.73 1.48 -2.41
CA ILE A 7 2.32 0.19 -2.05
C ILE A 7 2.97 0.35 -0.70
N GLY A 8 2.69 -0.56 0.23
CA GLY A 8 3.40 -0.60 1.50
C GLY A 8 2.97 -1.69 2.45
N ASP A 9 3.41 -1.61 3.69
CA ASP A 9 3.09 -2.57 4.74
C ASP A 9 1.88 -2.13 5.60
N SER A 10 1.78 -2.66 6.82
CA SER A 10 0.70 -2.36 7.78
C SER A 10 0.46 -0.86 8.01
N ILE A 11 1.49 -0.02 7.91
CA ILE A 11 1.35 1.44 8.05
C ILE A 11 0.54 1.99 6.87
N THR A 12 0.85 1.54 5.65
CA THR A 12 0.10 1.90 4.43
C THR A 12 -1.32 1.34 4.44
N ALA A 13 -1.55 0.19 5.08
CA ALA A 13 -2.88 -0.37 5.33
C ALA A 13 -3.70 0.43 6.37
N GLY A 14 -3.08 1.38 7.08
CA GLY A 14 -3.76 2.16 8.12
C GLY A 14 -3.97 1.40 9.43
N ALA A 15 -3.10 0.42 9.73
CA ALA A 15 -3.05 -0.21 11.04
C ALA A 15 -2.88 0.88 12.12
N PHE A 16 -3.69 0.81 13.17
CA PHE A 16 -3.71 1.78 14.27
C PHE A 16 -3.96 3.26 13.88
N ALA A 17 -4.39 3.56 12.64
CA ALA A 17 -4.55 4.95 12.19
C ALA A 17 -5.61 5.75 12.97
N LYS A 18 -6.54 5.07 13.66
CA LYS A 18 -7.51 5.68 14.59
C LYS A 18 -7.10 5.63 16.07
N GLY A 19 -5.85 5.28 16.34
CA GLY A 19 -5.32 5.10 17.69
C GLY A 19 -5.67 3.76 18.32
N ILE A 20 -5.11 3.51 19.50
CA ILE A 20 -5.37 2.31 20.30
C ILE A 20 -6.63 2.55 21.13
N ASN A 21 -7.64 1.70 20.96
CA ASN A 21 -8.85 1.72 21.77
C ASN A 21 -8.68 0.79 22.98
N PRO A 22 -8.71 1.32 24.22
CA PRO A 22 -8.56 0.50 25.43
C PRO A 22 -9.81 -0.33 25.75
N ASP A 23 -10.99 0.16 25.38
CA ASP A 23 -12.29 -0.43 25.72
C ASP A 23 -12.72 -1.50 24.72
N ASN A 24 -12.34 -1.34 23.45
CA ASN A 24 -12.62 -2.29 22.39
C ASN A 24 -11.33 -2.71 21.68
N LYS A 25 -10.66 -3.71 22.25
CA LYS A 25 -9.41 -4.27 21.72
C LYS A 25 -9.53 -4.81 20.30
N ASN A 26 -10.73 -5.16 19.84
CA ASN A 26 -10.92 -5.65 18.47
C ASN A 26 -10.65 -4.56 17.43
N LEU A 27 -10.87 -3.28 17.77
CA LEU A 27 -10.57 -2.14 16.89
C LEU A 27 -9.06 -1.93 16.69
N ASN A 28 -8.23 -2.50 17.57
CA ASN A 28 -6.78 -2.45 17.45
C ASN A 28 -6.22 -3.43 16.41
N TRP A 29 -7.07 -4.28 15.83
CA TRP A 29 -6.70 -5.24 14.77
C TRP A 29 -7.34 -4.85 13.44
N VAL A 30 -7.82 -3.61 13.31
CA VAL A 30 -8.47 -3.08 12.10
C VAL A 30 -7.47 -2.27 11.29
N GLU A 31 -7.49 -2.50 9.99
CA GLU A 31 -6.75 -1.71 9.02
C GLU A 31 -7.66 -0.64 8.43
N TRP A 32 -7.47 0.60 8.85
CA TRP A 32 -8.30 1.72 8.44
C TRP A 32 -7.85 2.28 7.08
N ARG A 33 -8.06 1.48 6.03
CA ARG A 33 -7.67 1.74 4.64
C ARG A 33 -8.03 3.15 4.18
N GLY A 34 -9.25 3.60 4.52
CA GLY A 34 -9.82 4.88 4.14
C GLY A 34 -9.13 6.13 4.69
N VAL A 35 -8.47 6.03 5.84
CA VAL A 35 -7.79 7.16 6.50
C VAL A 35 -6.26 7.04 6.47
N SER A 36 -5.73 6.00 5.81
CA SER A 36 -4.29 5.84 5.62
C SER A 36 -3.71 7.05 4.90
N TYR A 37 -2.64 7.64 5.44
CA TYR A 37 -2.03 8.83 4.87
C TYR A 37 -1.55 8.59 3.42
N ALA A 38 -1.06 7.39 3.12
CA ALA A 38 -0.49 7.02 1.82
C ALA A 38 -1.55 6.76 0.76
N GLY A 39 -2.64 6.07 1.12
CA GLY A 39 -3.57 5.50 0.16
C GLY A 39 -5.05 5.71 0.46
N GLY A 40 -5.43 6.43 1.51
CA GLY A 40 -6.82 6.61 1.92
C GLY A 40 -7.59 7.67 1.11
N GLY A 41 -8.90 7.47 0.96
CA GLY A 41 -9.83 8.31 0.22
C GLY A 41 -11.14 8.57 0.96
N ASP A 42 -11.23 8.26 2.26
CA ASP A 42 -12.42 8.58 3.06
C ASP A 42 -12.64 10.10 3.11
N PRO A 43 -13.91 10.56 3.08
CA PRO A 43 -14.21 11.98 3.20
C PRO A 43 -13.62 12.60 4.47
N GLY A 44 -12.92 13.73 4.32
CA GLY A 44 -12.33 14.47 5.45
C GLY A 44 -10.99 13.93 5.95
N ALA A 45 -10.50 12.80 5.43
CA ALA A 45 -9.17 12.29 5.76
C ALA A 45 -8.06 13.14 5.09
N ILE A 46 -7.02 13.49 5.83
CA ILE A 46 -5.84 14.20 5.29
C ILE A 46 -4.86 13.16 4.75
N THR A 47 -5.01 12.82 3.48
CA THR A 47 -4.25 11.74 2.81
C THR A 47 -3.74 12.21 1.46
N MET A 48 -2.73 11.52 0.92
CA MET A 48 -2.21 11.85 -0.41
C MET A 48 -3.29 11.82 -1.51
N PRO A 49 -4.15 10.78 -1.61
CA PRO A 49 -5.22 10.79 -2.60
C PRO A 49 -6.20 11.95 -2.45
N ASN A 50 -6.61 12.31 -1.22
CA ASN A 50 -7.55 13.43 -0.99
C ASN A 50 -6.91 14.79 -1.29
N LEU A 51 -5.64 14.98 -0.93
CA LEU A 51 -4.88 16.20 -1.27
C LEU A 51 -4.75 16.36 -2.79
N LEU A 52 -4.42 15.28 -3.51
CA LEU A 52 -4.36 15.31 -4.98
C LEU A 52 -5.75 15.52 -5.60
N LYS A 53 -6.80 14.93 -5.02
CA LYS A 53 -8.19 15.09 -5.48
C LYS A 53 -8.71 16.51 -5.32
N HIS A 54 -8.20 17.27 -4.34
CA HIS A 54 -8.50 18.70 -4.20
C HIS A 54 -8.09 19.49 -5.46
N TYR A 55 -6.93 19.20 -6.02
CA TYR A 55 -6.44 19.84 -7.26
C TYR A 55 -6.92 19.13 -8.54
N ASN A 56 -7.38 17.89 -8.43
CA ASN A 56 -7.91 17.11 -9.54
C ASN A 56 -9.13 16.28 -9.13
N SER A 57 -10.32 16.86 -9.23
CA SER A 57 -11.57 16.22 -8.78
C SER A 57 -11.90 14.91 -9.50
N THR A 58 -11.31 14.67 -10.68
CA THR A 58 -11.52 13.45 -11.47
C THR A 58 -10.61 12.29 -11.06
N LEU A 59 -9.73 12.48 -10.08
CA LEU A 59 -8.76 11.47 -9.63
C LEU A 59 -9.42 10.12 -9.32
N ILE A 60 -8.76 9.04 -9.75
CA ILE A 60 -9.12 7.65 -9.46
C ILE A 60 -8.09 7.07 -8.49
N GLY A 61 -8.55 6.27 -7.53
CA GLY A 61 -7.71 5.77 -6.44
C GLY A 61 -8.23 6.25 -5.09
N GLY A 62 -7.51 5.90 -4.04
CA GLY A 62 -7.93 6.18 -2.66
C GLY A 62 -8.80 5.03 -2.14
N ALA A 63 -8.19 4.19 -1.32
CA ALA A 63 -8.88 3.15 -0.56
C ALA A 63 -9.92 3.78 0.37
N VAL A 64 -10.99 3.06 0.71
CA VAL A 64 -12.12 3.57 1.50
C VAL A 64 -12.44 2.61 2.64
N GLY A 65 -12.99 3.11 3.74
CA GLY A 65 -13.43 2.25 4.84
C GLY A 65 -12.28 1.49 5.52
N TYR A 66 -12.49 0.20 5.80
CA TYR A 66 -11.54 -0.60 6.59
C TYR A 66 -11.62 -2.10 6.29
N ASN A 67 -10.55 -2.83 6.65
CA ASN A 67 -10.53 -4.28 6.71
C ASN A 67 -10.57 -4.77 8.18
N PRO A 68 -11.50 -5.66 8.57
CA PRO A 68 -11.59 -6.22 9.90
C PRO A 68 -10.55 -7.34 10.07
N GLY A 69 -9.32 -6.97 10.40
CA GLY A 69 -8.19 -7.89 10.55
C GLY A 69 -6.97 -7.42 9.77
N TYR A 70 -5.79 -7.85 10.20
CA TYR A 70 -4.56 -7.63 9.45
C TYR A 70 -4.50 -8.51 8.22
N GLU A 71 -4.12 -7.89 7.10
CA GLU A 71 -3.76 -8.63 5.90
C GLU A 71 -2.35 -9.21 6.08
N ILE A 72 -2.27 -10.43 6.60
CA ILE A 72 -1.00 -11.15 6.72
C ILE A 72 -0.65 -11.70 5.35
N CYS A 73 0.27 -11.02 4.66
CA CYS A 73 0.76 -11.42 3.35
C CYS A 73 2.29 -11.41 3.35
N PHE A 74 2.91 -12.60 3.39
CA PHE A 74 4.36 -12.77 3.33
C PHE A 74 4.74 -13.92 2.39
N GLY A 75 5.53 -13.63 1.35
CA GLY A 75 6.11 -14.64 0.45
C GLY A 75 5.08 -15.61 -0.14
N SER A 76 5.36 -16.91 -0.09
CA SER A 76 4.44 -17.98 -0.53
C SER A 76 3.19 -18.13 0.35
N GLY A 77 3.15 -17.45 1.49
CA GLY A 77 1.98 -17.37 2.37
C GLY A 77 0.96 -16.31 1.95
N CYS A 78 1.22 -15.55 0.88
CA CYS A 78 0.21 -14.72 0.23
C CYS A 78 -0.63 -15.60 -0.71
N PRO A 79 -1.87 -15.98 -0.34
CA PRO A 79 -2.73 -16.67 -1.27
C PRO A 79 -2.97 -15.80 -2.51
N VAL A 80 -2.58 -16.32 -3.68
CA VAL A 80 -2.79 -15.66 -4.97
C VAL A 80 -4.31 -15.53 -5.21
N GLY A 81 -4.84 -14.31 -5.20
CA GLY A 81 -6.26 -14.05 -5.44
C GLY A 81 -6.86 -13.00 -4.51
N PRO A 82 -8.20 -12.95 -4.37
CA PRO A 82 -8.90 -12.00 -3.49
C PRO A 82 -8.81 -12.40 -2.00
N VAL A 83 -7.98 -13.38 -1.66
CA VAL A 83 -7.78 -13.81 -0.27
C VAL A 83 -6.67 -12.92 0.28
N GLY A 84 -7.01 -12.04 1.22
CA GLY A 84 -6.15 -10.95 1.68
C GLY A 84 -6.62 -9.60 1.13
N TRP A 85 -6.81 -9.51 -0.19
CA TRP A 85 -7.23 -8.28 -0.84
C TRP A 85 -8.74 -8.07 -0.83
N ASN A 86 -9.20 -6.94 -0.28
CA ASN A 86 -10.60 -6.57 -0.33
C ASN A 86 -10.86 -5.49 -1.40
N LYS A 87 -11.29 -5.93 -2.59
CA LYS A 87 -11.55 -5.04 -3.76
C LYS A 87 -12.59 -3.94 -3.49
N THR A 88 -13.40 -4.07 -2.44
CA THR A 88 -14.40 -3.05 -2.08
C THR A 88 -13.80 -1.88 -1.33
N VAL A 89 -12.70 -2.08 -0.61
CA VAL A 89 -12.03 -1.04 0.20
C VAL A 89 -10.67 -0.67 -0.38
N ASP A 90 -9.95 -1.63 -0.95
CA ASP A 90 -8.62 -1.42 -1.48
C ASP A 90 -8.72 -0.95 -2.94
N VAL A 91 -8.65 0.38 -3.14
CA VAL A 91 -8.68 1.02 -4.47
C VAL A 91 -7.28 1.50 -4.80
N LEU A 92 -6.54 0.68 -5.58
CA LEU A 92 -5.14 0.91 -5.94
C LEU A 92 -4.19 1.07 -4.73
N ASN A 93 -4.49 0.41 -3.60
CA ASN A 93 -3.67 0.45 -2.38
C ASN A 93 -3.25 -0.96 -1.96
N ALA A 94 -1.98 -1.31 -2.13
CA ALA A 94 -1.52 -2.68 -2.09
C ALA A 94 -0.37 -2.99 -1.13
N GLY A 95 -0.34 -4.24 -0.66
CA GLY A 95 0.83 -4.81 -0.01
C GLY A 95 1.99 -5.12 -0.97
N GLN A 96 1.69 -5.32 -2.26
CA GLN A 96 2.66 -5.78 -3.27
C GLN A 96 2.45 -5.10 -4.63
N SER A 97 3.54 -4.97 -5.40
CA SER A 97 3.54 -4.27 -6.70
C SER A 97 2.87 -5.05 -7.83
N ASP A 98 2.90 -6.38 -7.77
CA ASP A 98 2.31 -7.30 -8.75
C ASP A 98 0.77 -7.23 -8.78
N TYR A 99 0.15 -6.68 -7.73
CA TYR A 99 -1.26 -6.33 -7.70
C TYR A 99 -1.61 -5.10 -8.55
N LEU A 100 -0.80 -4.02 -8.48
CA LEU A 100 -1.20 -2.73 -9.05
C LEU A 100 -1.23 -2.73 -10.57
N ALA A 101 -0.21 -3.29 -11.23
CA ALA A 101 -0.11 -3.24 -12.68
C ALA A 101 -1.30 -3.92 -13.41
N PRO A 102 -1.74 -5.14 -13.02
CA PRO A 102 -2.94 -5.75 -13.58
C PRO A 102 -4.21 -4.92 -13.39
N GLN A 103 -4.36 -4.23 -12.26
CA GLN A 103 -5.56 -3.45 -11.93
C GLN A 103 -5.64 -2.17 -12.74
N ILE A 104 -4.51 -1.47 -12.88
CA ILE A 104 -4.41 -0.29 -13.74
C ILE A 104 -4.73 -0.68 -15.19
N LYS A 105 -4.22 -1.83 -15.65
CA LYS A 105 -4.52 -2.35 -16.98
C LYS A 105 -6.01 -2.67 -17.14
N ALA A 106 -6.64 -3.28 -16.13
CA ALA A 106 -8.07 -3.61 -16.14
C ALA A 106 -8.97 -2.36 -16.14
N MET A 107 -8.52 -1.25 -15.55
CA MET A 107 -9.25 0.03 -15.57
C MET A 107 -9.28 0.69 -16.96
N ASN A 108 -8.50 0.19 -17.92
CA ASN A 108 -8.40 0.73 -19.29
C ASN A 108 -8.12 2.25 -19.31
N VAL A 109 -7.29 2.72 -18.38
CA VAL A 109 -6.85 4.12 -18.33
C VAL A 109 -5.73 4.36 -19.33
N SER A 110 -5.75 5.55 -19.95
CA SER A 110 -4.71 5.91 -20.92
C SER A 110 -3.32 5.92 -20.29
N GLN A 111 -2.34 5.40 -21.02
CA GLN A 111 -0.97 5.22 -20.54
C GLN A 111 -0.22 6.54 -20.37
N ASP A 112 -0.64 7.61 -21.05
CA ASP A 112 -0.09 8.97 -20.97
C ASP A 112 -0.53 9.76 -19.72
N ARG A 113 -1.40 9.18 -18.89
CA ARG A 113 -1.93 9.84 -17.69
C ARG A 113 -0.92 9.74 -16.56
N TYR A 114 -0.70 10.84 -15.83
CA TYR A 114 0.12 10.79 -14.63
C TYR A 114 -0.46 9.84 -13.59
N LYS A 115 0.41 9.01 -13.02
CA LYS A 115 0.13 8.20 -11.83
C LYS A 115 1.04 8.65 -10.70
N PHE A 116 0.46 8.76 -9.52
CA PHE A 116 1.16 9.00 -8.28
C PHE A 116 1.20 7.71 -7.49
N LEU A 117 2.40 7.31 -7.05
CA LEU A 117 2.60 6.14 -6.21
C LEU A 117 3.24 6.55 -4.89
N SER A 118 2.49 6.42 -3.80
CA SER A 118 3.06 6.38 -2.45
C SER A 118 3.73 5.03 -2.25
N PHE A 119 5.04 5.02 -2.01
CA PHE A 119 5.82 3.81 -1.83
C PHE A 119 6.42 3.79 -0.42
N GLN A 120 5.93 2.89 0.43
CA GLN A 120 6.42 2.70 1.80
C GLN A 120 6.51 1.21 2.11
N VAL A 121 7.49 0.54 1.52
CA VAL A 121 7.83 -0.85 1.79
C VAL A 121 9.15 -0.88 2.53
N GLY A 122 9.20 -1.59 3.66
CA GLY A 122 10.46 -1.85 4.37
C GLY A 122 10.45 -1.58 5.86
N ALA A 123 9.35 -1.06 6.44
CA ALA A 123 9.32 -0.87 7.89
C ALA A 123 9.44 -2.23 8.60
N ASN A 124 8.72 -3.25 8.10
CA ASN A 124 8.85 -4.62 8.58
C ASN A 124 10.26 -5.17 8.40
N ASP A 125 10.89 -4.97 7.24
CA ASP A 125 12.25 -5.42 6.94
C ASP A 125 13.28 -4.81 7.91
N VAL A 126 13.18 -3.51 8.18
CA VAL A 126 14.06 -2.80 9.13
C VAL A 126 13.77 -3.20 10.57
N CYS A 127 12.50 -3.32 10.96
CA CYS A 127 12.11 -3.84 12.28
C CYS A 127 12.64 -5.26 12.49
N GLN A 128 12.55 -6.10 11.46
CA GLN A 128 13.10 -7.45 11.48
C GLN A 128 14.62 -7.40 11.48
N LEU A 129 15.33 -6.52 10.78
CA LEU A 129 16.79 -6.42 10.92
C LEU A 129 17.25 -6.15 12.37
N CYS A 130 16.44 -5.41 13.15
CA CYS A 130 16.69 -5.23 14.59
C CYS A 130 16.38 -6.48 15.42
N ALA A 131 15.35 -7.26 15.06
CA ALA A 131 14.94 -8.49 15.76
C ALA A 131 15.63 -9.77 15.25
N ALA A 132 16.17 -9.75 14.04
CA ALA A 132 16.82 -10.84 13.30
C ALA A 132 18.30 -10.99 13.65
N ALA A 133 18.79 -10.20 14.62
CA ALA A 133 19.85 -10.72 15.49
C ALA A 133 19.44 -12.09 16.09
N ASP A 134 18.13 -12.34 16.26
CA ASP A 134 17.59 -13.50 16.98
C ASP A 134 16.51 -14.33 16.22
N ALA A 135 16.13 -13.99 14.97
CA ALA A 135 15.03 -14.67 14.25
C ALA A 135 15.24 -14.85 12.73
N PRO A 136 14.73 -15.94 12.09
CA PRO A 136 15.06 -16.32 10.72
C PRO A 136 14.11 -15.75 9.63
N MET A 137 13.37 -14.68 9.90
CA MET A 137 12.30 -14.16 9.03
C MET A 137 12.50 -12.67 8.71
N GLY A 138 12.89 -12.35 7.47
CA GLY A 138 13.15 -11.00 6.97
C GLY A 138 14.16 -11.04 5.82
N PRO A 139 14.49 -9.93 5.14
CA PRO A 139 15.65 -9.93 4.26
C PRO A 139 16.86 -10.30 5.12
N ALA A 140 17.57 -11.35 4.73
CA ALA A 140 18.68 -11.87 5.52
C ALA A 140 19.80 -10.81 5.68
N THR A 141 19.83 -9.80 4.81
CA THR A 141 20.86 -8.76 4.76
C THR A 141 20.37 -7.40 4.24
N LYS A 142 21.16 -6.34 4.46
CA LYS A 142 21.02 -5.02 3.81
C LYS A 142 20.94 -5.14 2.28
N SER A 143 21.74 -6.01 1.69
CA SER A 143 21.80 -6.19 0.23
C SER A 143 20.49 -6.76 -0.32
N ASP A 144 19.86 -7.69 0.39
CA ASP A 144 18.58 -8.25 -0.02
C ASP A 144 17.48 -7.19 0.01
N PHE A 145 17.46 -6.35 1.05
CA PHE A 145 16.54 -5.22 1.12
C PHE A 145 16.72 -4.28 -0.09
N GLU A 146 17.96 -3.83 -0.37
CA GLU A 146 18.23 -2.96 -1.51
C GLU A 146 17.82 -3.61 -2.84
N ASN A 147 18.16 -4.88 -3.04
CA ASN A 147 17.82 -5.62 -4.25
C ASN A 147 16.31 -5.75 -4.44
N ASN A 148 15.56 -6.01 -3.36
CA ASN A 148 14.11 -6.12 -3.41
C ASN A 148 13.42 -4.79 -3.72
N ILE A 149 13.87 -3.69 -3.10
CA ILE A 149 13.36 -2.34 -3.43
C ILE A 149 13.65 -2.00 -4.89
N ARG A 150 14.89 -2.26 -5.35
CA ARG A 150 15.28 -2.01 -6.75
C ARG A 150 14.45 -2.83 -7.73
N ALA A 151 14.26 -4.11 -7.47
CA ALA A 151 13.45 -5.00 -8.32
C ALA A 151 11.98 -4.53 -8.38
N THR A 152 11.43 -4.09 -7.25
CA THR A 152 10.05 -3.57 -7.17
C THR A 152 9.89 -2.28 -7.96
N LEU A 153 10.82 -1.32 -7.79
CA LEU A 153 10.80 -0.06 -8.53
C LEU A 153 11.00 -0.28 -10.04
N GLU A 154 11.86 -1.22 -10.43
CA GLU A 154 12.02 -1.62 -11.83
C GLU A 154 10.76 -2.25 -12.40
N TYR A 155 10.07 -3.12 -11.63
CA TYR A 155 8.78 -3.67 -12.03
C TYR A 155 7.74 -2.57 -12.26
N VAL A 156 7.63 -1.61 -11.33
CA VAL A 156 6.75 -0.43 -11.48
C VAL A 156 7.12 0.36 -12.73
N ARG A 157 8.40 0.67 -12.92
CA ARG A 157 8.88 1.44 -14.09
C ARG A 157 8.54 0.76 -15.43
N GLN A 158 8.63 -0.56 -15.49
CA GLN A 158 8.37 -1.34 -16.70
C GLN A 158 6.87 -1.52 -17.00
N ASN A 159 6.03 -1.59 -15.96
CA ASN A 159 4.62 -1.95 -16.11
C ASN A 159 3.65 -0.77 -15.91
N ILE A 160 4.09 0.33 -15.31
CA ILE A 160 3.27 1.50 -14.98
C ILE A 160 3.96 2.76 -15.54
N ARG A 161 3.58 3.16 -16.75
CA ARG A 161 4.13 4.34 -17.43
C ARG A 161 3.63 5.64 -16.81
N GLU A 162 4.40 6.73 -16.95
CA GLU A 162 4.06 8.06 -16.41
C GLU A 162 3.82 8.06 -14.88
N CYS A 163 4.58 7.23 -14.17
CA CYS A 163 4.47 7.06 -12.72
C CYS A 163 5.54 7.88 -11.99
N MET A 164 5.10 8.77 -11.10
CA MET A 164 5.95 9.40 -10.10
C MET A 164 5.85 8.64 -8.78
N SER A 165 6.95 8.06 -8.33
CA SER A 165 7.03 7.35 -7.05
C SER A 165 7.59 8.27 -5.97
N TYR A 166 6.88 8.37 -4.85
CA TYR A 166 7.32 9.05 -3.65
C TYR A 166 7.70 8.00 -2.60
N LEU A 167 8.99 7.89 -2.31
CA LEU A 167 9.53 6.99 -1.29
C LEU A 167 9.49 7.68 0.07
N LEU A 168 8.97 6.99 1.09
CA LEU A 168 8.98 7.39 2.50
C LEU A 168 9.74 6.39 3.36
#